data_AF-X8CD91-F1
#
_entry.id   AF-X8CD91-F1
#
_cell.length_a   1.000
_cell.length_b   1.000
_cell.length_c   1.000
_cell.angle_alpha   90.00
_cell.angle_beta   90.00
_cell.angle_gamma   90.00
#
_symmetry.space_group_name_H-M   'P 1'
#
loop_
_entity.id
_entity.type
_entity.pdbx_description
1 polymer ?
#
loop_
_entity_poly.entity_id
_entity_poly.type
_entity_poly.pdbx_seq_one_letter_code
_entity_poly.pdbx_strand_id
1 'polypeptide(L)'
;MRNALATLGQMALAALVAVAVAVVSLIAISGVQWPAFPSSNQLHALTTVGQVGCLAGLVATGWVWRRGHRLIAQLGGLVFVSAFTVVTLGMPLGATKLYLFGISVDQQFRTEYVTRLADSPALRDMTYLGLPPFYPPGWFWIGGRAAALSGTPAWEVFKPWAITSIAVAVAVALVLWWRMVRFEYALIVTAATAAVTLAYGSPEPYSAMITVLLPPVLVLTWSGLRAADRPDAGRRAGWGAVIGAGIFLGWTATWYTLLFGFSAFAIGLMALWLAGVRWHRDGVKAALDPLRRLAVIAGIAVVIGCTTWLPFLVRAARSPISNTGAPPTTCRPTGPSSPSRCCSSRCSGWSP
;
A
#
# COMPACT_ATOMS: atom_id res chain seq x y z
N MET A 1 -7.94 11.55 22.57
CA MET A 1 -8.54 11.93 21.27
C MET A 1 -7.79 13.07 20.60
N ARG A 2 -7.49 14.19 21.27
CA ARG A 2 -6.67 15.30 20.72
C ARG A 2 -5.35 14.87 20.05
N ASN A 3 -4.59 13.97 20.69
CA ASN A 3 -3.33 13.49 20.11
C ASN A 3 -3.52 12.63 18.85
N ALA A 4 -4.61 11.86 18.75
CA ALA A 4 -4.89 11.01 17.59
C ALA A 4 -5.35 11.85 16.39
N LEU A 5 -6.21 12.86 16.62
CA LEU A 5 -6.63 13.82 15.60
C LEU A 5 -5.44 14.62 15.06
N ALA A 6 -4.52 15.04 15.94
CA ALA A 6 -3.28 15.68 15.51
C ALA A 6 -2.39 14.77 14.65
N THR A 7 -2.32 13.45 14.96
CA THR A 7 -1.56 12.51 14.12
C THR A 7 -2.23 12.32 12.76
N LEU A 8 -3.56 12.20 12.74
CA LEU A 8 -4.32 12.13 11.48
C LEU A 8 -4.09 13.38 10.62
N GLY A 9 -4.15 14.58 11.22
CA GLY A 9 -3.85 15.83 10.51
C GLY A 9 -2.43 15.88 9.96
N GLN A 10 -1.44 15.37 10.69
CA GLN A 10 -0.06 15.29 10.21
C GLN A 10 0.11 14.25 9.09
N MET A 11 -0.56 13.11 9.15
CA MET A 11 -0.53 12.12 8.06
C MET A 11 -1.21 12.67 6.81
N ALA A 12 -2.32 13.39 6.96
CA ALA A 12 -2.97 14.08 5.84
C ALA A 12 -2.05 15.14 5.22
N LEU A 13 -1.39 15.96 6.05
CA LEU A 13 -0.38 16.92 5.59
C LEU A 13 0.79 16.22 4.88
N ALA A 14 1.28 15.10 5.42
CA ALA A 14 2.34 14.31 4.80
C ALA A 14 1.93 13.78 3.42
N ALA A 15 0.71 13.27 3.29
CA ALA A 15 0.17 12.86 1.99
C ALA A 15 0.07 14.04 1.01
N LEU A 16 -0.41 15.21 1.46
CA LEU A 16 -0.49 16.41 0.62
C LEU A 16 0.89 16.89 0.16
N VAL A 17 1.87 16.95 1.05
CA VAL A 17 3.26 17.33 0.71
C VAL A 17 3.85 16.32 -0.28
N ALA A 18 3.67 15.03 -0.05
CA ALA A 18 4.18 13.98 -0.94
C ALA A 18 3.54 14.07 -2.34
N VAL A 19 2.23 14.29 -2.42
CA VAL A 19 1.53 14.52 -3.69
C VAL A 19 2.05 15.77 -4.39
N ALA A 20 2.20 16.89 -3.67
CA ALA A 20 2.70 18.14 -4.26
C ALA A 20 4.12 17.96 -4.82
N VAL A 21 5.03 17.36 -4.04
CA VAL A 21 6.40 17.07 -4.48
C VAL A 21 6.39 16.13 -5.69
N ALA A 22 5.63 15.03 -5.64
CA ALA A 22 5.56 14.07 -6.74
C ALA A 22 5.02 14.70 -8.02
N VAL A 23 3.91 15.46 -7.95
CA VAL A 23 3.31 16.12 -9.11
C VAL A 23 4.27 17.12 -9.73
N VAL A 24 4.83 18.04 -8.94
CA VAL A 24 5.75 19.08 -9.43
C VAL A 24 7.00 18.45 -10.06
N SER A 25 7.61 17.49 -9.37
CA SER A 25 8.81 16.81 -9.87
C SER A 25 8.53 15.97 -11.12
N LEU A 26 7.43 15.22 -11.17
CA LEU A 26 7.10 14.39 -12.34
C LEU A 26 6.74 15.24 -13.56
N ILE A 27 6.06 16.37 -13.37
CA ILE A 27 5.84 17.35 -14.44
C ILE A 27 7.17 17.90 -14.95
N ALA A 28 8.05 18.34 -14.06
CA ALA A 28 9.37 18.86 -14.43
C ALA A 28 10.21 17.81 -15.20
N ILE A 29 10.20 16.55 -14.74
CA ILE A 29 10.87 15.43 -15.41
C ILE A 29 10.26 15.21 -16.80
N SER A 30 8.93 15.22 -16.93
CA SER A 30 8.26 15.01 -18.22
C SER A 30 8.45 16.16 -19.23
N GLY A 31 8.86 17.34 -18.77
CA GLY A 31 9.12 18.51 -19.62
C GLY A 31 10.43 18.43 -20.41
N VAL A 32 11.26 17.41 -20.18
CA VAL A 32 12.57 17.24 -20.82
C VAL A 32 12.60 15.93 -21.63
N GLN A 33 13.20 15.99 -22.81
CA GLN A 33 13.44 14.80 -23.64
C GLN A 33 14.69 14.07 -23.15
N TRP A 34 14.50 13.04 -22.33
CA TRP A 34 15.61 12.29 -21.75
C TRP A 34 16.08 11.14 -22.66
N PRO A 35 17.39 10.87 -22.73
CA PRO A 35 17.91 9.65 -23.33
C PRO A 35 17.51 8.40 -22.52
N ALA A 36 17.53 7.23 -23.15
CA ALA A 36 17.21 5.97 -22.46
C ALA A 36 18.16 5.72 -21.28
N PHE A 37 17.60 5.36 -20.12
CA PHE A 37 18.34 5.18 -18.86
C PHE A 37 19.52 4.19 -18.96
N PRO A 38 19.36 2.97 -19.52
CA PRO A 38 20.44 1.97 -19.51
C PRO A 38 21.72 2.39 -20.25
N SER A 39 21.62 3.39 -21.14
CA SER A 39 22.73 3.89 -21.94
C SER A 39 23.10 5.34 -21.61
N SER A 40 22.55 5.92 -20.55
CA SER A 40 22.69 7.36 -20.25
C SER A 40 23.41 7.62 -18.93
N ASN A 41 24.69 8.03 -19.03
CA ASN A 41 25.45 8.57 -17.90
C ASN A 41 24.80 9.83 -17.31
N GLN A 42 24.05 10.61 -18.12
CA GLN A 42 23.36 11.80 -17.64
C GLN A 42 22.25 11.45 -16.65
N LEU A 43 21.39 10.48 -16.98
CA LEU A 43 20.32 10.08 -16.05
C LEU A 43 20.88 9.35 -14.83
N HIS A 44 21.94 8.55 -14.97
CA HIS A 44 22.65 7.97 -13.82
C HIS A 44 23.18 9.07 -12.88
N ALA A 45 23.86 10.08 -13.43
CA ALA A 45 24.40 11.20 -12.67
C ALA A 45 23.28 12.01 -11.98
N LEU A 46 22.22 12.39 -12.71
CA LEU A 46 21.10 13.16 -12.14
C LEU A 46 20.35 12.38 -11.06
N THR A 47 20.14 11.08 -11.25
CA THR A 47 19.53 10.21 -10.24
C THR A 47 20.41 10.16 -8.99
N THR A 48 21.71 9.97 -9.15
CA THR A 48 22.66 9.88 -8.03
C THR A 48 22.76 11.21 -7.27
N VAL A 49 22.94 12.32 -7.99
CA VAL A 49 23.00 13.67 -7.40
C VAL A 49 21.69 14.01 -6.68
N GLY A 50 20.55 13.69 -7.28
CA GLY A 50 19.26 13.93 -6.64
C GLY A 50 19.05 13.06 -5.39
N GLN A 51 19.46 11.79 -5.41
CA GLN A 51 19.41 10.91 -4.24
C GLN A 51 20.30 11.43 -3.11
N VAL A 52 21.57 11.74 -3.41
CA VAL A 52 22.54 12.29 -2.45
C VAL A 52 22.04 13.64 -1.91
N GLY A 53 21.51 14.50 -2.77
CA GLY A 53 20.92 15.79 -2.39
C GLY A 53 19.75 15.63 -1.44
N CYS A 54 18.86 14.66 -1.68
CA CYS A 54 17.75 14.38 -0.76
C CYS A 54 18.26 13.86 0.60
N LEU A 55 19.25 12.96 0.61
CA LEU A 55 19.86 12.45 1.84
C LEU A 55 20.57 13.57 2.63
N ALA A 56 21.32 14.44 1.95
CA ALA A 56 21.92 15.61 2.57
C ALA A 56 20.86 16.57 3.15
N GLY A 57 19.74 16.73 2.43
CA GLY A 57 18.56 17.47 2.91
C GLY A 57 17.95 16.88 4.18
N LEU A 58 17.87 15.55 4.29
CA LEU A 58 17.42 14.88 5.52
C LEU A 58 18.40 15.10 6.69
N VAL A 59 19.71 15.08 6.44
CA VAL A 59 20.72 15.41 7.46
C VAL A 59 20.57 16.87 7.92
N ALA A 60 20.43 17.80 6.97
CA ALA A 60 20.19 19.21 7.27
C ALA A 60 18.89 19.40 8.06
N THR A 61 17.84 18.66 7.73
CA THR A 61 16.58 18.64 8.47
C THR A 61 16.76 18.20 9.92
N GLY A 62 17.55 17.15 10.17
CA GLY A 62 17.91 16.72 11.53
C GLY A 62 18.70 17.79 12.29
N TRP A 63 19.56 18.54 11.61
CA TRP A 63 20.29 19.66 12.21
C TRP A 63 19.38 20.84 12.55
N VAL A 64 18.46 21.22 11.64
CA VAL A 64 17.43 22.25 11.86
C VAL A 64 16.52 21.89 13.04
N TRP A 65 16.19 20.60 13.20
CA TRP A 65 15.44 20.10 14.37
C TRP A 65 16.18 20.37 15.68
N ARG A 66 17.49 20.08 15.72
CA ARG A 66 18.33 20.33 16.90
C ARG A 66 18.49 21.81 17.25
N ARG A 67 18.39 22.69 16.25
CA ARG A 67 18.36 24.16 16.43
C ARG A 67 17.02 24.68 16.96
N GLY A 68 16.02 23.83 17.15
CA GLY A 68 14.72 24.18 17.74
C GLY A 68 13.62 24.51 16.73
N HIS A 69 13.92 24.54 15.43
CA HIS A 69 12.94 24.88 14.37
C HIS A 69 12.09 23.67 13.96
N ARG A 70 11.23 23.21 14.87
CA ARG A 70 10.49 21.95 14.74
C ARG A 70 9.60 21.85 13.50
N LEU A 71 8.83 22.90 13.18
CA LEU A 71 7.91 22.88 12.03
C LEU A 71 8.67 22.81 10.71
N ILE A 72 9.72 23.61 10.57
CA ILE A 72 10.57 23.65 9.36
C ILE A 72 11.22 22.29 9.16
N ALA A 73 11.75 21.69 10.23
CA ALA A 73 12.32 20.35 10.15
C ALA A 73 11.27 19.28 9.79
N GLN A 74 10.06 19.33 10.36
CA GLN A 74 9.01 18.37 9.98
C GLN A 74 8.64 18.48 8.50
N LEU A 75 8.44 19.69 7.98
CA LEU A 75 8.14 19.92 6.57
C LEU A 75 9.31 19.53 5.67
N GLY A 76 10.55 19.91 6.04
CA GLY A 76 11.76 19.51 5.33
C GLY A 76 11.91 18.00 5.24
N GLY A 77 11.65 17.29 6.35
CA GLY A 77 11.67 15.83 6.38
C GLY A 77 10.68 15.22 5.40
N LEU A 78 9.43 15.71 5.39
CA LEU A 78 8.39 15.26 4.46
C LEU A 78 8.76 15.53 3.00
N VAL A 79 9.29 16.72 2.70
CA VAL A 79 9.73 17.09 1.36
C VAL A 79 10.86 16.19 0.89
N PHE A 80 11.92 16.02 1.69
CA PHE A 80 13.10 15.27 1.27
C PHE A 80 12.87 13.76 1.18
N VAL A 81 12.04 13.14 2.04
CA VAL A 81 11.71 11.72 1.85
C VAL A 81 10.84 11.49 0.61
N SER A 82 9.92 12.43 0.32
CA SER A 82 9.09 12.35 -0.89
C SER A 82 9.93 12.57 -2.15
N ALA A 83 10.80 13.57 -2.14
CA ALA A 83 11.72 13.85 -3.24
C ALA A 83 12.70 12.70 -3.46
N PHE A 84 13.19 12.05 -2.40
CA PHE A 84 14.05 10.87 -2.50
C PHE A 84 13.34 9.73 -3.26
N THR A 85 12.07 9.46 -2.94
CA THR A 85 11.26 8.47 -3.67
C THR A 85 11.08 8.86 -5.13
N VAL A 86 10.69 10.10 -5.40
CA VAL A 86 10.39 10.57 -6.75
C VAL A 86 11.64 10.63 -7.63
N VAL A 87 12.79 11.06 -7.10
CA VAL A 87 14.06 11.04 -7.85
C VAL A 87 14.48 9.61 -8.13
N THR A 88 14.40 8.72 -7.14
CA THR A 88 14.86 7.33 -7.27
C THR A 88 14.11 6.55 -8.34
N LEU A 89 12.82 6.82 -8.54
CA LEU A 89 12.00 6.14 -9.56
C LEU A 89 11.76 6.99 -10.81
N GLY A 90 11.41 8.26 -10.61
CA GLY A 90 11.00 9.18 -11.66
C GLY A 90 12.13 9.59 -12.60
N MET A 91 13.33 9.88 -12.07
CA MET A 91 14.45 10.25 -12.94
C MET A 91 14.86 9.10 -13.87
N PRO A 92 15.06 7.86 -13.39
CA PRO A 92 15.35 6.73 -14.29
C PRO A 92 14.24 6.45 -15.31
N LEU A 93 12.98 6.71 -14.94
CA LEU A 93 11.83 6.53 -15.82
C LEU A 93 11.49 7.80 -16.63
N GLY A 94 12.38 8.78 -16.70
CA GLY A 94 12.14 10.05 -17.40
C GLY A 94 11.91 9.88 -18.91
N ALA A 95 12.57 8.91 -19.54
CA ALA A 95 12.52 8.67 -20.98
C ALA A 95 11.33 7.80 -21.46
N THR A 96 10.45 7.36 -20.56
CA THR A 96 9.34 6.46 -20.90
C THR A 96 8.06 6.86 -20.16
N LYS A 97 6.89 6.61 -20.73
CA LYS A 97 5.61 6.74 -19.99
C LYS A 97 5.32 5.53 -19.10
N LEU A 98 5.93 4.38 -19.41
CA LEU A 98 5.68 3.13 -18.72
C LEU A 98 6.40 3.07 -17.37
N TYR A 99 5.82 2.34 -16.42
CA TYR A 99 6.46 2.07 -15.14
C TYR A 99 7.54 0.98 -15.28
N LEU A 100 8.19 0.62 -14.17
CA LEU A 100 9.19 -0.44 -14.10
C LEU A 100 8.69 -1.71 -14.80
N PHE A 101 9.53 -2.30 -15.66
CA PHE A 101 9.21 -3.50 -16.47
C PHE A 101 8.12 -3.32 -17.54
N GLY A 102 7.68 -2.10 -17.85
CA GLY A 102 6.80 -1.85 -19.00
C GLY A 102 5.40 -2.44 -18.83
N ILE A 103 4.91 -3.14 -19.86
CA ILE A 103 3.65 -3.90 -19.86
C ILE A 103 3.96 -5.42 -19.89
N SER A 104 5.01 -5.84 -19.19
CA SER A 104 5.39 -7.25 -19.10
C SER A 104 5.05 -7.84 -17.74
N VAL A 105 4.93 -9.17 -17.69
CA VAL A 105 4.67 -9.94 -16.46
C VAL A 105 3.47 -9.35 -15.73
N ASP A 106 3.62 -9.04 -14.45
CA ASP A 106 2.55 -8.54 -13.62
C ASP A 106 2.13 -7.09 -13.95
N GLN A 107 2.97 -6.30 -14.63
CA GLN A 107 2.57 -4.94 -14.98
C GLN A 107 1.43 -4.91 -16.00
N GLN A 108 1.29 -5.98 -16.79
CA GLN A 108 0.21 -6.12 -17.75
C GLN A 108 -1.15 -6.09 -17.04
N PHE A 109 -1.40 -7.01 -16.11
CA PHE A 109 -2.69 -7.06 -15.40
C PHE A 109 -2.90 -5.81 -14.54
N ARG A 110 -1.83 -5.25 -13.96
CA ARG A 110 -1.95 -4.03 -13.14
C ARG A 110 -2.42 -2.84 -13.98
N THR A 111 -1.88 -2.69 -15.19
CA THR A 111 -2.28 -1.65 -16.13
C THR A 111 -3.70 -1.89 -16.66
N GLU A 112 -4.04 -3.15 -16.98
CA GLU A 112 -5.39 -3.56 -17.35
C GLU A 112 -6.40 -3.20 -16.26
N TYR A 113 -6.09 -3.49 -15.00
CA TYR A 113 -7.02 -3.27 -13.89
C TYR A 113 -7.24 -1.78 -13.60
N VAL A 114 -6.19 -0.96 -13.66
CA VAL A 114 -6.32 0.51 -13.57
C VAL A 114 -7.19 1.03 -14.73
N THR A 115 -7.01 0.49 -15.95
CA THR A 115 -7.81 0.88 -17.13
C THR A 115 -9.28 0.49 -16.96
N ARG A 116 -9.54 -0.73 -16.50
CA ARG A 116 -10.90 -1.20 -16.20
C ARG A 116 -11.63 -0.31 -15.20
N LEU A 117 -10.90 0.12 -14.17
CA LEU A 117 -11.42 1.02 -13.13
C LEU A 117 -11.32 2.50 -13.52
N ALA A 118 -10.77 2.83 -14.70
CA ALA A 118 -10.90 4.12 -15.37
C ALA A 118 -12.20 4.19 -16.19
N ASP A 119 -12.58 3.09 -16.82
CA ASP A 119 -13.82 3.01 -17.60
C ASP A 119 -15.07 2.99 -16.71
N SER A 120 -15.00 2.34 -15.53
CA SER A 120 -16.13 2.25 -14.60
C SER A 120 -15.70 2.25 -13.13
N PRO A 121 -16.42 2.94 -12.23
CA PRO A 121 -16.15 2.84 -10.79
C PRO A 121 -16.66 1.52 -10.18
N ALA A 122 -17.38 0.68 -10.93
CA ALA A 122 -17.95 -0.55 -10.42
C ALA A 122 -16.85 -1.59 -10.10
N LEU A 123 -16.98 -2.27 -8.96
CA LEU A 123 -16.09 -3.38 -8.59
C LEU A 123 -16.31 -4.56 -9.53
N ARG A 124 -15.42 -4.69 -10.51
CA ARG A 124 -15.42 -5.73 -11.54
C ARG A 124 -14.08 -6.43 -11.56
N ASP A 125 -14.08 -7.69 -11.96
CA ASP A 125 -12.84 -8.38 -12.33
C ASP A 125 -12.11 -7.63 -13.44
N MET A 126 -10.78 -7.70 -13.40
CA MET A 126 -9.90 -7.04 -14.36
C MET A 126 -10.08 -7.59 -15.78
N THR A 127 -10.20 -8.92 -15.91
CA THR A 127 -10.16 -9.61 -17.21
C THR A 127 -11.53 -10.14 -17.62
N TYR A 128 -12.28 -10.71 -16.68
CA TYR A 128 -13.52 -11.41 -17.01
C TYR A 128 -14.76 -10.52 -16.87
N LEU A 129 -15.54 -10.45 -17.96
CA LEU A 129 -16.79 -9.71 -17.97
C LEU A 129 -17.84 -10.33 -17.02
N GLY A 130 -18.55 -9.47 -16.31
CA GLY A 130 -19.67 -9.88 -15.45
C GLY A 130 -19.27 -10.52 -14.12
N LEU A 131 -17.98 -10.73 -13.85
CA LEU A 131 -17.50 -11.28 -12.57
C LEU A 131 -17.17 -10.17 -11.55
N PRO A 132 -17.41 -10.43 -10.25
CA PRO A 132 -16.87 -9.59 -9.18
C PRO A 132 -15.34 -9.77 -9.10
N PRO A 133 -14.62 -8.80 -8.52
CA PRO A 133 -13.17 -8.86 -8.46
C PRO A 133 -12.67 -10.03 -7.59
N PHE A 134 -11.79 -10.85 -8.14
CA PHE A 134 -11.01 -11.84 -7.37
C PHE A 134 -9.68 -11.28 -6.86
N TYR A 135 -9.22 -10.16 -7.43
CA TYR A 135 -8.02 -9.43 -6.99
C TYR A 135 -8.41 -8.14 -6.24
N PRO A 136 -7.72 -7.78 -5.13
CA PRO A 136 -8.04 -6.57 -4.37
C PRO A 136 -8.04 -5.31 -5.26
N PRO A 137 -9.17 -4.59 -5.38
CA PRO A 137 -9.32 -3.46 -6.28
C PRO A 137 -8.75 -2.17 -5.72
N GLY A 138 -8.50 -2.05 -4.41
CA GLY A 138 -8.47 -0.76 -3.74
C GLY A 138 -7.47 0.24 -4.30
N TRP A 139 -6.21 -0.17 -4.50
CA TRP A 139 -5.19 0.71 -5.10
C TRP A 139 -5.48 1.04 -6.56
N PHE A 140 -5.96 0.06 -7.32
CA PHE A 140 -6.31 0.21 -8.73
C PHE A 140 -7.53 1.10 -8.93
N TRP A 141 -8.48 1.06 -7.98
CA TRP A 141 -9.69 1.86 -7.99
C TRP A 141 -9.32 3.33 -7.87
N ILE A 142 -8.48 3.70 -6.91
CA ILE A 142 -8.03 5.08 -6.77
C ILE A 142 -7.27 5.53 -8.02
N GLY A 143 -6.35 4.71 -8.54
CA GLY A 143 -5.60 5.02 -9.76
C GLY A 143 -6.51 5.22 -10.98
N GLY A 144 -7.48 4.33 -11.18
CA GLY A 144 -8.44 4.41 -12.29
C GLY A 144 -9.38 5.60 -12.16
N ARG A 145 -9.82 5.94 -10.95
CA ARG A 145 -10.60 7.17 -10.71
C ARG A 145 -9.77 8.42 -10.94
N ALA A 146 -8.50 8.44 -10.55
CA ALA A 146 -7.61 9.56 -10.85
C ALA A 146 -7.47 9.75 -12.37
N ALA A 147 -7.33 8.67 -13.14
CA ALA A 147 -7.28 8.72 -14.61
C ALA A 147 -8.58 9.26 -15.23
N ALA A 148 -9.74 8.82 -14.76
CA ALA A 148 -11.02 9.34 -15.24
C ALA A 148 -11.24 10.81 -14.88
N LEU A 149 -10.80 11.25 -13.70
CA LEU A 149 -10.90 12.64 -13.27
C LEU A 149 -9.97 13.56 -14.06
N SER A 150 -8.78 13.10 -14.45
CA SER A 150 -7.81 13.89 -15.22
C SER A 150 -8.02 13.81 -16.73
N GLY A 151 -8.88 12.92 -17.22
CA GLY A 151 -9.04 12.63 -18.65
C GLY A 151 -7.80 12.00 -19.31
N THR A 152 -6.83 11.56 -18.50
CA THR A 152 -5.59 10.97 -18.99
C THR A 152 -5.78 9.47 -19.20
N PRO A 153 -5.28 8.88 -20.30
CA PRO A 153 -5.34 7.44 -20.49
C PRO A 153 -4.76 6.69 -19.29
N ALA A 154 -5.48 5.70 -18.78
CA ALA A 154 -5.17 5.06 -17.51
C ALA A 154 -3.79 4.39 -17.49
N TRP A 155 -3.34 3.87 -18.64
CA TRP A 155 -2.01 3.31 -18.82
C TRP A 155 -0.87 4.35 -18.67
N GLU A 156 -1.12 5.62 -18.99
CA GLU A 156 -0.17 6.71 -18.77
C GLU A 156 -0.16 7.17 -17.30
N VAL A 157 -1.30 7.08 -16.63
CA VAL A 157 -1.46 7.42 -15.20
C VAL A 157 -0.76 6.40 -14.30
N PHE A 158 -0.57 5.17 -14.77
CA PHE A 158 0.01 4.10 -13.97
C PHE A 158 1.37 4.45 -13.35
N LYS A 159 2.32 4.97 -14.14
CA LYS A 159 3.64 5.39 -13.66
C LYS A 159 3.57 6.50 -12.59
N PRO A 160 2.95 7.67 -12.84
CA PRO A 160 2.89 8.73 -11.84
C PRO A 160 2.09 8.31 -10.59
N TRP A 161 1.04 7.48 -10.74
CA TRP A 161 0.30 6.93 -9.61
C TRP A 161 1.14 5.99 -8.74
N ALA A 162 1.92 5.09 -9.36
CA ALA A 162 2.85 4.21 -8.66
C ALA A 162 3.88 5.00 -7.85
N ILE A 163 4.57 5.96 -8.46
CA ILE A 163 5.60 6.76 -7.78
C ILE A 163 4.98 7.61 -6.65
N THR A 164 3.85 8.27 -6.93
CA THR A 164 3.19 9.15 -5.95
C THR A 164 2.67 8.37 -4.76
N SER A 165 2.05 7.20 -4.98
CA SER A 165 1.49 6.39 -3.89
C SER A 165 2.58 5.81 -2.97
N ILE A 166 3.74 5.40 -3.52
CA ILE A 166 4.91 5.02 -2.71
C ILE A 166 5.42 6.22 -1.91
N ALA A 167 5.55 7.40 -2.54
CA ALA A 167 6.02 8.62 -1.85
C ALA A 167 5.10 9.00 -0.69
N VAL A 168 3.78 8.91 -0.87
CA VAL A 168 2.79 9.11 0.19
C VAL A 168 3.01 8.12 1.34
N ALA A 169 3.18 6.83 1.04
CA ALA A 169 3.39 5.82 2.08
C ALA A 169 4.68 6.05 2.87
N VAL A 170 5.78 6.44 2.20
CA VAL A 170 7.05 6.80 2.85
C VAL A 170 6.89 8.04 3.74
N ALA A 171 6.21 9.08 3.27
CA ALA A 171 5.96 10.29 4.05
C ALA A 171 5.08 10.01 5.28
N VAL A 172 4.04 9.19 5.13
CA VAL A 172 3.19 8.75 6.25
C VAL A 172 4.00 7.89 7.23
N ALA A 173 4.88 7.00 6.75
CA ALA A 173 5.77 6.23 7.63
C ALA A 173 6.67 7.14 8.48
N LEU A 174 7.21 8.23 7.92
CA LEU A 174 7.96 9.23 8.69
C LEU A 174 7.13 9.80 9.83
N VAL A 175 5.87 10.16 9.55
CA VAL A 175 4.95 10.68 10.57
C VAL A 175 4.71 9.66 11.68
N LEU A 176 4.49 8.40 11.33
CA LEU A 176 4.28 7.36 12.33
C LEU A 176 5.54 7.17 13.19
N TRP A 177 6.73 7.13 12.58
CA TRP A 177 7.99 6.99 13.31
C TRP A 177 8.26 8.16 14.24
N TRP A 178 8.13 9.41 13.78
CA TRP A 178 8.43 10.57 14.62
C TRP A 178 7.47 10.75 15.79
N ARG A 179 6.33 10.02 15.78
CA ARG A 179 5.36 10.00 16.88
C ARG A 179 5.75 9.00 17.96
N MET A 180 6.63 8.05 17.64
CA MET A 180 7.04 6.97 18.53
C MET A 180 8.49 7.10 19.01
N VAL A 181 9.37 7.62 18.14
CA VAL A 181 10.80 7.75 18.43
C VAL A 181 11.27 9.19 18.21
N ARG A 182 12.50 9.48 18.63
CA ARG A 182 13.14 10.79 18.38
C ARG A 182 13.14 11.09 16.89
N PHE A 183 12.87 12.34 16.54
CA PHE A 183 12.73 12.79 15.16
C PHE A 183 13.97 12.43 14.30
N GLU A 184 15.17 12.53 14.85
CA GLU A 184 16.40 12.17 14.13
C GLU A 184 16.46 10.66 13.80
N TYR A 185 16.01 9.80 14.72
CA TYR A 185 15.90 8.37 14.45
C TYR A 185 14.77 8.06 13.48
N ALA A 186 13.67 8.82 13.53
CA ALA A 186 12.58 8.71 12.57
C ALA A 186 13.05 9.01 11.14
N LEU A 187 13.91 10.03 10.95
CA LEU A 187 14.55 10.31 9.67
C LEU A 187 15.41 9.14 9.19
N ILE A 188 16.27 8.59 10.07
CA ILE A 188 17.18 7.49 9.72
C ILE A 188 16.40 6.21 9.34
N VAL A 189 15.48 5.77 10.19
CA VAL A 189 14.71 4.54 9.94
C VAL A 189 13.83 4.69 8.71
N THR A 190 13.24 5.86 8.47
CA THR A 190 12.41 6.09 7.28
C THR A 190 13.26 6.13 6.02
N ALA A 191 14.42 6.81 6.02
CA ALA A 191 15.32 6.82 4.87
C ALA A 191 15.81 5.41 4.52
N ALA A 192 16.21 4.63 5.53
CA ALA A 192 16.67 3.26 5.33
C ALA A 192 15.55 2.35 4.79
N THR A 193 14.38 2.36 5.41
CA THR A 193 13.23 1.53 4.98
C THR A 193 12.68 1.96 3.62
N ALA A 194 12.69 3.27 3.32
CA ALA A 194 12.35 3.79 1.99
C ALA A 194 13.34 3.30 0.94
N ALA A 195 14.66 3.39 1.18
CA ALA A 195 15.67 2.90 0.24
C ALA A 195 15.49 1.40 -0.08
N VAL A 196 15.29 0.57 0.95
CA VAL A 196 15.05 -0.87 0.78
C VAL A 196 13.74 -1.13 0.03
N THR A 197 12.67 -0.40 0.36
CA THR A 197 11.38 -0.53 -0.31
C THR A 197 11.47 -0.11 -1.79
N LEU A 198 12.23 0.93 -2.11
CA LEU A 198 12.45 1.37 -3.48
C LEU A 198 13.31 0.37 -4.27
N ALA A 199 14.30 -0.25 -3.63
CA ALA A 199 15.16 -1.24 -4.26
C ALA A 199 14.44 -2.55 -4.58
N TYR A 200 13.57 -3.03 -3.68
CA TYR A 200 13.01 -4.38 -3.77
C TYR A 200 11.49 -4.44 -3.93
N GLY A 201 10.76 -3.45 -3.39
CA GLY A 201 9.30 -3.42 -3.40
C GLY A 201 8.70 -2.56 -4.51
N SER A 202 9.45 -1.63 -5.10
CA SER A 202 8.93 -0.67 -6.09
C SER A 202 8.27 -1.28 -7.33
N PRO A 203 8.62 -2.50 -7.81
CA PRO A 203 7.89 -3.12 -8.91
C PRO A 203 6.40 -3.36 -8.61
N GLU A 204 6.05 -3.50 -7.33
CA GLU A 204 4.69 -3.75 -6.87
C GLU A 204 4.22 -2.61 -5.94
N PRO A 205 3.77 -1.46 -6.48
CA PRO A 205 3.62 -0.21 -5.72
C PRO A 205 2.64 -0.33 -4.55
N TYR A 206 1.51 -1.00 -4.72
CA TYR A 206 0.53 -1.20 -3.63
C TYR A 206 1.09 -2.07 -2.49
N SER A 207 1.93 -3.06 -2.81
CA SER A 207 2.62 -3.91 -1.83
C SER A 207 3.74 -3.14 -1.13
N ALA A 208 4.48 -2.32 -1.86
CA ALA A 208 5.49 -1.41 -1.32
C ALA A 208 4.90 -0.45 -0.27
N MET A 209 3.71 0.10 -0.52
CA MET A 209 3.02 0.95 0.46
C MET A 209 2.75 0.21 1.77
N ILE A 210 2.26 -1.03 1.70
CA ILE A 210 2.01 -1.83 2.91
C ILE A 210 3.32 -2.14 3.62
N THR A 211 4.33 -2.55 2.87
CA THR A 211 5.63 -2.98 3.40
C THR A 211 6.34 -1.87 4.17
N VAL A 212 6.34 -0.63 3.67
CA VAL A 212 6.99 0.49 4.37
C VAL A 212 6.20 0.97 5.60
N LEU A 213 4.87 0.83 5.57
CA LEU A 213 3.99 1.22 6.69
C LEU A 213 3.87 0.15 7.77
N LEU A 214 4.11 -1.12 7.44
CA LEU A 214 3.89 -2.23 8.35
C LEU A 214 4.77 -2.15 9.62
N PRO A 215 6.10 -1.90 9.56
CA PRO A 215 6.93 -1.82 10.75
C PRO A 215 6.44 -0.81 11.80
N PRO A 216 6.18 0.48 11.48
CA PRO A 216 5.67 1.40 12.48
C PRO A 216 4.28 1.01 12.99
N VAL A 217 3.41 0.44 12.15
CA VAL A 217 2.08 -0.04 12.58
C VAL A 217 2.19 -1.21 13.55
N LEU A 218 3.10 -2.15 13.37
CA LEU A 218 3.32 -3.25 14.32
C LEU A 218 3.79 -2.72 15.68
N VAL A 219 4.72 -1.75 15.70
CA VAL A 219 5.17 -1.11 16.95
C VAL A 219 4.00 -0.39 17.64
N LEU A 220 3.18 0.36 16.91
CA LEU A 220 1.97 0.99 17.45
C LEU A 220 0.99 -0.05 18.01
N THR A 221 0.74 -1.12 17.25
CA THR A 221 -0.16 -2.20 17.65
C THR A 221 0.30 -2.84 18.96
N TRP A 222 1.60 -3.12 19.09
CA TRP A 222 2.19 -3.65 20.33
C TRP A 222 1.94 -2.72 21.52
N SER A 223 2.18 -1.42 21.32
CA SER A 223 1.97 -0.40 22.34
C SER A 223 0.50 -0.27 22.78
N GLY A 224 -0.44 -0.57 21.86
CA GLY A 224 -1.88 -0.56 22.09
C GLY A 224 -2.38 -1.81 22.82
N LEU A 225 -1.82 -2.97 22.49
CA LEU A 225 -2.11 -4.25 23.15
C LEU A 225 -1.60 -4.24 24.61
N ARG A 226 -0.41 -3.68 24.85
CA ARG A 226 0.21 -3.58 26.19
C ARG A 226 -0.31 -2.42 27.04
N ALA A 227 -1.25 -1.63 26.53
CA ALA A 227 -1.61 -0.38 27.18
C ALA A 227 -2.20 -0.53 28.59
N ALA A 228 -2.82 -1.67 28.90
CA ALA A 228 -3.36 -1.99 30.22
C ALA A 228 -2.30 -2.20 31.30
N ASP A 229 -1.04 -2.50 30.94
CA ASP A 229 0.04 -2.75 31.91
C ASP A 229 0.69 -1.46 32.43
N ARG A 230 0.25 -0.28 31.97
CA ARG A 230 0.86 0.99 32.41
C ARG A 230 0.24 1.42 33.75
N PRO A 231 1.05 1.79 34.77
CA PRO A 231 0.56 2.19 36.09
C PRO A 231 -0.50 3.30 36.06
N ASP A 232 -0.35 4.26 35.13
CA ASP A 232 -1.26 5.41 34.97
C ASP A 232 -2.25 5.23 33.82
N ALA A 233 -2.53 3.99 33.40
CA ALA A 233 -3.41 3.72 32.26
C ALA A 233 -4.86 4.12 32.56
N GLY A 234 -5.23 5.33 32.15
CA GLY A 234 -6.65 5.70 32.07
C GLY A 234 -7.43 4.73 31.17
N ARG A 235 -8.74 4.59 31.41
CA ARG A 235 -9.66 3.63 30.75
C ARG A 235 -9.65 3.65 29.21
N ARG A 236 -9.10 4.70 28.59
CA ARG A 236 -8.98 4.90 27.13
C ARG A 236 -7.56 4.68 26.58
N ALA A 237 -6.60 4.24 27.39
CA ALA A 237 -5.21 4.05 26.97
C ALA A 237 -5.08 2.97 25.88
N GLY A 238 -4.27 3.25 24.85
CA GLY A 238 -3.95 2.32 23.76
C GLY A 238 -5.03 2.11 22.70
N TRP A 239 -6.28 2.52 22.94
CA TRP A 239 -7.38 2.29 21.99
C TRP A 239 -7.20 2.98 20.64
N GLY A 240 -6.53 4.14 20.60
CA GLY A 240 -6.19 4.79 19.33
C GLY A 240 -5.29 3.92 18.44
N ALA A 241 -4.33 3.20 19.04
CA ALA A 241 -3.46 2.28 18.31
C ALA A 241 -4.20 1.00 17.89
N VAL A 242 -5.11 0.49 18.72
CA VAL A 242 -5.99 -0.66 18.39
C VAL A 242 -6.88 -0.32 17.19
N ILE A 243 -7.52 0.85 17.20
CA ILE A 243 -8.35 1.32 16.08
C ILE A 243 -7.48 1.52 14.83
N GLY A 244 -6.32 2.19 14.97
CA GLY A 244 -5.38 2.38 13.86
C GLY A 244 -4.90 1.06 13.25
N ALA A 245 -4.62 0.04 14.07
CA ALA A 245 -4.26 -1.29 13.62
C ALA A 245 -5.39 -1.98 12.86
N GLY A 246 -6.64 -1.88 13.34
CA GLY A 246 -7.82 -2.38 12.65
C GLY A 246 -8.05 -1.70 11.30
N ILE A 247 -7.91 -0.37 11.23
CA ILE A 247 -8.02 0.39 9.98
C ILE A 247 -6.93 -0.01 9.00
N PHE A 248 -5.68 -0.11 9.45
CA PHE A 248 -4.56 -0.55 8.62
C PHE A 248 -4.79 -1.96 8.09
N LEU A 249 -5.20 -2.90 8.95
CA LEU A 249 -5.46 -4.27 8.56
C LEU A 249 -6.65 -4.39 7.58
N GLY A 250 -7.69 -3.58 7.77
CA GLY A 250 -8.79 -3.47 6.80
C GLY A 250 -8.32 -2.89 5.46
N TRP A 251 -7.48 -1.86 5.49
CA TRP A 251 -6.90 -1.27 4.28
C TRP A 251 -6.04 -2.30 3.51
N THR A 252 -5.17 -3.05 4.19
CA THR A 252 -4.39 -4.11 3.53
C THR A 252 -5.28 -5.19 2.92
N ALA A 253 -6.41 -5.54 3.55
CA ALA A 253 -7.39 -6.48 3.00
C ALA A 253 -7.98 -6.03 1.65
N THR A 254 -8.01 -4.71 1.39
CA THR A 254 -8.50 -4.13 0.14
C THR A 254 -7.38 -3.86 -0.89
N TRP A 255 -6.11 -3.98 -0.49
CA TRP A 255 -4.93 -3.69 -1.33
C TRP A 255 -4.17 -4.95 -1.74
N TYR A 256 -3.95 -5.89 -0.83
CA TYR A 256 -3.09 -7.05 -1.08
C TYR A 256 -3.34 -8.20 -0.10
N THR A 257 -3.81 -9.34 -0.61
CA THR A 257 -4.24 -10.49 0.20
C THR A 257 -3.12 -11.12 1.00
N LEU A 258 -1.91 -11.27 0.43
CA LEU A 258 -0.81 -11.96 1.08
C LEU A 258 -0.23 -11.14 2.25
N LEU A 259 -0.01 -9.85 2.05
CA LEU A 259 0.44 -8.95 3.12
C LEU A 259 -0.68 -8.68 4.14
N PHE A 260 -1.95 -8.73 3.75
CA PHE A 260 -3.06 -8.78 4.70
C PHE A 260 -2.94 -10.02 5.61
N GLY A 261 -2.77 -11.21 5.02
CA GLY A 261 -2.59 -12.46 5.76
C GLY A 261 -1.37 -12.41 6.69
N PHE A 262 -0.23 -11.93 6.20
CA PHE A 262 0.98 -11.74 6.99
C PHE A 262 0.78 -10.75 8.15
N SER A 263 0.12 -9.61 7.88
CA SER A 263 -0.17 -8.60 8.90
C SER A 263 -1.14 -9.13 9.96
N ALA A 264 -2.19 -9.83 9.55
CA ALA A 264 -3.15 -10.47 10.45
C ALA A 264 -2.46 -11.51 11.34
N PHE A 265 -1.60 -12.33 10.74
CA PHE A 265 -0.81 -13.32 11.45
C PHE A 265 0.11 -12.68 12.49
N ALA A 266 0.89 -11.67 12.11
CA ALA A 266 1.80 -10.98 13.03
C ALA A 266 1.05 -10.33 14.21
N ILE A 267 -0.05 -9.63 13.94
CA ILE A 267 -0.88 -9.00 14.98
C ILE A 267 -1.53 -10.06 15.88
N GLY A 268 -2.01 -11.15 15.29
CA GLY A 268 -2.56 -12.30 16.01
C GLY A 268 -1.54 -12.91 16.96
N LEU A 269 -0.32 -13.21 16.47
CA LEU A 269 0.77 -13.73 17.29
C LEU A 269 1.11 -12.79 18.45
N MET A 270 1.20 -11.49 18.21
CA MET A 270 1.47 -10.50 19.26
C MET A 270 0.40 -10.53 20.36
N ALA A 271 -0.89 -10.56 19.98
CA ALA A 271 -1.99 -10.57 20.93
C ALA A 271 -2.08 -11.90 21.70
N LEU A 272 -1.91 -13.03 21.01
CA LEU A 272 -1.93 -14.37 21.61
C LEU A 272 -0.74 -14.58 22.56
N TRP A 273 0.46 -14.15 22.17
CA TRP A 273 1.64 -14.17 23.02
C TRP A 273 1.41 -13.38 24.31
N LEU A 274 0.90 -12.15 24.19
CA LEU A 274 0.61 -11.31 25.36
C LEU A 274 -0.49 -11.92 26.25
N ALA A 275 -1.53 -12.50 25.64
CA ALA A 275 -2.58 -13.21 26.37
C ALA A 275 -2.02 -14.42 27.14
N GLY A 276 -1.14 -15.21 26.53
CA GLY A 276 -0.49 -16.36 27.18
C GLY A 276 0.41 -15.95 28.35
N VAL A 277 1.23 -14.91 28.18
CA VAL A 277 2.08 -14.39 29.26
C VAL A 277 1.24 -13.89 30.44
N ARG A 278 0.14 -13.17 30.17
CA ARG A 278 -0.76 -12.66 31.23
C ARG A 278 -1.57 -13.77 31.89
N TRP A 279 -1.99 -14.79 31.13
CA TRP A 279 -2.64 -15.95 31.71
C TRP A 279 -1.73 -16.63 32.74
N HIS A 280 -0.47 -16.90 32.38
CA HIS A 280 0.47 -17.55 33.28
C HIS A 280 0.79 -16.73 34.55
N ARG A 281 0.79 -15.40 34.47
CA ARG A 281 1.13 -14.52 35.61
C ARG A 281 -0.06 -14.21 36.52
N ASP A 282 -1.19 -13.82 35.91
CA ASP A 282 -2.31 -13.15 36.61
C ASP A 282 -3.65 -13.87 36.41
N GLY A 283 -3.64 -15.02 35.71
CA GLY A 283 -4.82 -15.85 35.45
C GLY A 283 -5.65 -15.43 34.23
N VAL A 284 -6.73 -16.17 33.98
CA VAL A 284 -7.54 -16.10 32.74
C VAL A 284 -8.13 -14.69 32.50
N LYS A 285 -8.50 -13.97 33.57
CA LYS A 285 -9.10 -12.62 33.43
C LYS A 285 -8.14 -11.62 32.78
N ALA A 286 -6.84 -11.73 33.06
CA ALA A 286 -5.83 -10.85 32.48
C ALA A 286 -5.56 -11.13 30.99
N ALA A 287 -5.79 -12.38 30.55
CA ALA A 287 -5.70 -12.79 29.15
C ALA A 287 -6.82 -12.22 28.26
N LEU A 288 -7.94 -11.78 28.86
CA LEU A 288 -9.09 -11.28 28.10
C LEU A 288 -8.87 -9.91 27.45
N ASP A 289 -8.05 -9.03 28.03
CA ASP A 289 -7.82 -7.68 27.47
C ASP A 289 -7.12 -7.72 26.09
N PRO A 290 -6.00 -8.43 25.89
CA PRO A 290 -5.37 -8.57 24.57
C PRO A 290 -6.31 -9.20 23.53
N LEU A 291 -7.08 -10.22 23.93
CA LEU A 291 -8.03 -10.91 23.06
C LEU A 291 -9.19 -9.99 22.64
N ARG A 292 -9.71 -9.17 23.56
CA ARG A 292 -10.74 -8.17 23.24
C ARG A 292 -10.22 -7.12 22.26
N ARG A 293 -8.99 -6.65 22.45
CA ARG A 293 -8.35 -5.69 21.51
C ARG A 293 -8.14 -6.32 20.13
N LEU A 294 -7.71 -7.58 20.08
CA LEU A 294 -7.59 -8.34 18.84
C LEU A 294 -8.95 -8.49 18.14
N ALA A 295 -10.01 -8.82 18.89
CA ALA A 295 -11.37 -8.92 18.35
C ALA A 295 -11.84 -7.59 17.74
N VAL A 296 -11.51 -6.44 18.35
CA VAL A 296 -11.82 -5.12 17.78
C VAL A 296 -11.01 -4.84 16.51
N ILE A 297 -9.72 -5.17 16.48
CA ILE A 297 -8.88 -5.07 15.27
C ILE A 297 -9.49 -5.88 14.13
N ALA A 298 -9.82 -7.15 14.41
CA ALA A 298 -10.43 -8.05 13.44
C ALA A 298 -11.80 -7.55 12.96
N GLY A 299 -12.65 -7.08 13.87
CA GLY A 299 -13.97 -6.53 13.53
C GLY A 299 -13.89 -5.33 12.59
N ILE A 300 -12.99 -4.38 12.87
CA ILE A 300 -12.76 -3.22 11.97
C ILE A 300 -12.25 -3.69 10.61
N ALA A 301 -11.29 -4.62 10.59
CA ALA A 301 -10.73 -5.16 9.35
C ALA A 301 -11.77 -5.88 8.50
N VAL A 302 -12.67 -6.67 9.12
CA VAL A 302 -13.78 -7.35 8.44
C VAL A 302 -14.74 -6.34 7.83
N VAL A 303 -15.16 -5.31 8.59
CA VAL A 303 -16.08 -4.28 8.07
C VAL A 303 -15.50 -3.59 6.84
N ILE A 304 -14.23 -3.20 6.89
CA ILE A 304 -13.55 -2.56 5.75
C ILE A 304 -13.38 -3.58 4.60
N GLY A 305 -12.92 -4.79 4.88
CA GLY A 305 -12.72 -5.84 3.89
C GLY A 305 -14.02 -6.23 3.16
N CYS A 306 -15.16 -6.22 3.85
CA CYS A 306 -16.46 -6.50 3.25
C CYS A 306 -16.82 -5.52 2.12
N THR A 307 -16.33 -4.28 2.14
CA THR A 307 -16.56 -3.32 1.05
C THR A 307 -16.00 -3.82 -0.29
N THR A 308 -14.97 -4.66 -0.24
CA THR A 308 -14.30 -5.24 -1.41
C THR A 308 -14.79 -6.65 -1.70
N TRP A 309 -14.83 -7.50 -0.68
CA TRP A 309 -14.96 -8.95 -0.86
C TRP A 309 -16.40 -9.44 -0.86
N LEU A 310 -17.36 -8.67 -0.35
CA LEU A 310 -18.76 -9.12 -0.25
C LEU A 310 -19.36 -9.55 -1.60
N PRO A 311 -19.18 -8.80 -2.72
CA PRO A 311 -19.70 -9.23 -4.02
C PRO A 311 -19.13 -10.58 -4.48
N PHE A 312 -17.82 -10.80 -4.25
CA PHE A 312 -17.16 -12.05 -4.57
C PHE A 312 -17.68 -13.20 -3.70
N LEU A 313 -17.76 -13.02 -2.38
CA LEU A 313 -18.22 -14.05 -1.45
C LEU A 313 -19.67 -14.46 -1.71
N VAL A 314 -20.55 -13.50 -2.01
CA VAL A 314 -21.95 -13.78 -2.37
C VAL A 314 -22.04 -14.59 -3.67
N ARG A 315 -21.21 -14.27 -4.67
CA ARG A 315 -21.14 -15.02 -5.92
C ARG A 315 -20.61 -16.44 -5.71
N ALA A 316 -19.55 -16.57 -4.93
CA ALA A 316 -18.92 -17.83 -4.57
C ALA A 316 -19.87 -18.79 -3.83
N ALA A 317 -20.69 -18.25 -2.92
CA ALA A 317 -21.66 -19.05 -2.17
C ALA A 317 -22.81 -19.58 -3.04
N ARG A 318 -23.14 -18.89 -4.14
CA ARG A 318 -24.27 -19.23 -5.03
C ARG A 318 -23.85 -20.06 -6.25
N SER A 319 -22.56 -20.20 -6.51
CA SER A 319 -22.08 -20.84 -7.75
C SER A 319 -20.75 -21.54 -7.51
N PRO A 320 -20.61 -22.81 -7.91
CA PRO A 320 -19.36 -23.54 -7.75
C PRO A 320 -18.20 -22.77 -8.39
N ILE A 321 -17.16 -22.50 -7.60
CA ILE A 321 -15.89 -21.97 -8.12
C ILE A 321 -15.14 -23.16 -8.71
N SER A 322 -14.73 -23.04 -9.97
CA SER A 322 -13.90 -24.06 -10.61
C SER A 322 -12.54 -24.14 -9.95
N ASN A 323 -12.12 -25.34 -9.53
CA ASN A 323 -10.80 -25.59 -8.93
C ASN A 323 -9.66 -25.54 -9.96
N THR A 324 -9.94 -25.27 -11.24
CA THR A 324 -8.94 -25.34 -12.33
C THR A 324 -8.58 -23.98 -12.94
N GLY A 325 -9.01 -22.86 -12.35
CA GLY A 325 -8.70 -21.51 -12.86
C GLY A 325 -9.45 -21.14 -14.15
N ALA A 326 -10.25 -22.05 -14.71
CA ALA A 326 -11.18 -21.74 -15.77
C ALA A 326 -12.45 -21.10 -15.17
N PRO A 327 -12.96 -19.98 -15.71
CA PRO A 327 -14.28 -19.50 -15.31
C PRO A 327 -15.32 -20.60 -15.56
N PRO A 328 -16.33 -20.78 -14.69
CA PRO A 328 -17.43 -21.67 -14.98
C PRO A 328 -18.03 -21.26 -16.33
N THR A 329 -17.99 -22.18 -17.28
CA THR A 329 -18.37 -22.00 -18.68
C THR A 329 -19.76 -21.39 -18.77
N THR A 330 -19.83 -20.07 -18.93
CA THR A 330 -21.06 -19.40 -19.37
C THR A 330 -21.08 -19.41 -20.89
N CYS A 331 -21.17 -20.62 -21.45
CA CYS A 331 -21.62 -20.77 -22.83
C CYS A 331 -23.09 -20.33 -22.86
N ARG A 332 -23.36 -19.10 -23.30
CA ARG A 332 -24.71 -18.74 -23.76
C ARG A 332 -25.05 -19.63 -24.95
N PRO A 333 -26.18 -20.34 -24.97
CA PRO A 333 -26.64 -20.98 -26.20
C PRO A 333 -27.03 -19.88 -27.18
N THR A 334 -26.18 -19.63 -28.17
CA THR A 334 -26.54 -18.80 -29.33
C THR A 334 -27.28 -19.66 -30.33
N GLY A 335 -28.62 -19.61 -30.26
CA GLY A 335 -29.52 -19.95 -31.37
C GLY A 335 -29.67 -21.44 -31.72
N PRO A 336 -30.81 -21.82 -32.33
CA PRO A 336 -31.12 -23.19 -32.64
C PRO A 336 -30.54 -23.58 -34.02
N SER A 337 -29.21 -23.72 -34.14
CA SER A 337 -28.58 -24.38 -35.30
C SER A 337 -27.05 -24.49 -35.17
N SER A 338 -26.54 -25.45 -34.39
CA SER A 338 -25.28 -26.14 -34.72
C SER A 338 -25.03 -27.33 -33.80
N PRO A 339 -24.55 -28.45 -34.36
CA PRO A 339 -24.46 -29.72 -33.64
C PRO A 339 -23.35 -29.69 -32.58
N SER A 340 -23.70 -30.24 -31.43
CA SER A 340 -22.85 -30.66 -30.31
C SER A 340 -21.37 -30.87 -30.67
N ARG A 341 -20.51 -29.89 -30.35
CA ARG A 341 -19.08 -30.16 -30.15
C ARG A 341 -18.86 -30.48 -28.67
N CYS A 342 -18.39 -31.71 -28.45
CA CYS A 342 -18.09 -32.30 -27.16
C CYS A 342 -17.30 -31.36 -26.24
N CYS A 343 -17.89 -31.08 -25.07
CA CYS A 343 -17.13 -30.82 -23.86
C CYS A 343 -16.54 -32.16 -23.37
N SER A 344 -15.29 -32.45 -23.71
CA SER A 344 -14.50 -33.43 -22.96
C SER A 344 -13.01 -33.12 -23.07
N SER A 345 -12.43 -32.77 -21.94
CA SER A 345 -11.00 -32.65 -21.69
C SER A 345 -10.29 -34.00 -21.87
N ARG A 346 -9.33 -34.09 -22.81
CA ARG A 346 -8.04 -34.82 -22.78
C ARG A 346 -7.66 -35.36 -24.16
N CYS A 347 -6.40 -35.07 -24.54
CA CYS A 347 -5.45 -35.82 -25.40
C CYS A 347 -4.55 -34.77 -26.10
N SER A 348 -3.40 -34.40 -25.53
CA SER A 348 -2.09 -35.07 -25.65
C SER A 348 -1.50 -35.06 -27.06
N GLY A 349 -0.38 -34.34 -27.21
CA GLY A 349 0.53 -34.40 -28.34
C GLY A 349 0.28 -33.31 -29.37
N TRP A 350 1.33 -32.55 -29.70
CA TRP A 350 1.90 -32.40 -31.05
C TRP A 350 2.98 -31.32 -30.99
N SER A 351 4.24 -31.74 -31.08
CA SER A 351 5.35 -30.94 -31.61
C SER A 351 5.61 -31.40 -33.04
N PRO A 352 6.07 -30.49 -33.90
CA PRO A 352 7.26 -30.75 -34.71
C PRO A 352 8.50 -30.11 -34.10
#